data_AF-A0A3C0ZWS2-F1
#
_entry.id   AF-A0A3C0ZWS2-F1
#
_cell.length_a   1.000
_cell.length_b   1.000
_cell.length_c   1.000
_cell.angle_alpha   90.00
_cell.angle_beta   90.00
_cell.angle_gamma   90.00
#
_symmetry.space_group_name_H-M   'P 1'
#
loop_
_entity.id
_entity.type
_entity.pdbx_description
1 polymer ?
#
loop_
_entity_poly.entity_id
_entity_poly.type
_entity_poly.pdbx_seq_one_letter_code
_entity_poly.pdbx_strand_id
1 'polypeptide(L)'
;MVLFYIIFGKSNISGIIVSIIAFTLTFGISVYSMLKTGTGAVDQGQTEGSYALGFSDNEAFFLIILPQALMHILPIFKGELVSLLKATAVVGYIAVQDLTRAGD
;
A
#
# COMPACT_ATOMS: atom_id res chain seq x y z
N MET A 1 13.62 -4.32 8.83
CA MET A 1 14.88 -4.13 9.58
C MET A 1 14.65 -3.48 10.94
N VAL A 2 14.09 -2.26 11.03
CA VAL A 2 13.78 -1.60 12.32
C VAL A 2 12.80 -2.39 13.18
N LEU A 3 11.73 -2.96 12.59
CA LEU A 3 10.71 -3.72 13.34
C LEU A 3 11.25 -5.01 13.97
N PHE A 4 12.15 -5.72 13.28
CA PHE A 4 12.72 -6.98 13.76
C PHE A 4 13.71 -6.74 14.91
N TYR A 5 14.60 -5.76 14.76
CA TYR A 5 15.65 -5.47 15.75
C TYR A 5 15.15 -4.72 16.99
N ILE A 6 14.14 -3.85 16.88
CA ILE A 6 13.69 -3.00 18.01
C ILE A 6 12.51 -3.60 18.78
N ILE A 7 11.57 -4.28 18.11
CA ILE A 7 10.31 -4.72 18.74
C ILE A 7 10.37 -6.20 19.17
N PHE A 8 11.04 -7.08 18.41
CA PHE A 8 11.01 -8.53 18.64
C PHE A 8 12.31 -9.13 19.19
N GLY A 9 13.33 -8.33 19.50
CA GLY A 9 14.61 -8.80 20.06
C GLY A 9 14.53 -9.58 21.38
N LYS A 10 13.34 -9.65 22.03
CA LYS A 10 13.09 -10.40 23.25
C LYS A 10 11.98 -11.47 23.16
N SER A 11 11.32 -11.65 22.02
CA SER A 11 10.18 -12.56 21.92
C SER A 11 10.45 -13.71 20.94
N ASN A 12 10.22 -14.94 21.40
CA ASN A 12 10.33 -16.20 20.66
C ASN A 12 9.22 -16.33 19.60
N ILE A 13 9.10 -15.34 18.73
CA ILE A 13 8.11 -15.28 17.65
C ILE A 13 8.87 -15.45 16.33
N SER A 14 8.38 -16.36 15.49
CA SER A 14 8.98 -16.65 14.19
C SER A 14 9.16 -15.35 13.39
N GLY A 15 10.40 -15.07 12.95
CA GLY A 15 10.74 -13.86 12.18
C GLY A 15 9.92 -13.69 10.90
N ILE A 16 9.29 -14.77 10.43
CA ILE A 16 8.33 -14.78 9.32
C ILE A 16 7.08 -13.95 9.68
N ILE A 17 6.48 -14.16 10.85
CA ILE A 17 5.27 -13.46 11.29
C ILE A 17 5.56 -11.96 11.46
N VAL A 18 6.70 -11.63 12.06
CA VAL A 18 7.18 -10.25 12.23
C VAL A 18 7.34 -9.56 10.88
N SER A 19 7.93 -10.25 9.91
CA SER A 19 8.12 -9.73 8.56
C SER A 19 6.78 -9.50 7.85
N ILE A 20 5.84 -10.45 7.95
CA ILE A 20 4.49 -10.31 7.37
C ILE A 20 3.79 -9.06 7.92
N ILE A 21 3.82 -8.85 9.24
CA ILE A 21 3.18 -7.69 9.87
C ILE A 21 3.86 -6.39 9.42
N ALA A 22 5.19 -6.35 9.41
CA ALA A 22 5.96 -5.18 8.98
C ALA A 22 5.64 -4.79 7.53
N PHE A 23 5.62 -5.77 6.62
CA PHE A 23 5.32 -5.55 5.21
C PHE A 23 3.87 -5.14 5.00
N THR A 24 2.92 -5.79 5.67
CA THR A 24 1.49 -5.46 5.57
C THR A 24 1.22 -4.02 6.02
N LEU A 25 1.82 -3.60 7.14
CA LEU A 25 1.63 -2.24 7.65
C LEU A 25 2.22 -1.20 6.68
N THR A 26 3.43 -1.44 6.20
CA THR A 26 4.12 -0.53 5.26
C THR A 26 3.33 -0.40 3.96
N PHE A 27 2.90 -1.53 3.40
CA PHE A 27 2.10 -1.54 2.18
C PHE A 27 0.73 -0.88 2.38
N GLY A 28 0.09 -1.10 3.53
CA GLY A 28 -1.19 -0.45 3.86
C GLY A 28 -1.10 1.07 3.89
N ILE A 29 -0.01 1.63 4.45
CA ILE A 29 0.24 3.08 4.46
C ILE A 29 0.44 3.59 3.02
N SER A 30 1.24 2.90 2.21
CA SER A 30 1.43 3.26 0.79
C SER A 30 0.10 3.29 0.04
N VAL A 31 -0.73 2.25 0.20
CA VAL A 31 -2.04 2.16 -0.46
C VAL A 31 -2.97 3.29 -0.01
N TYR A 32 -3.02 3.61 1.28
CA TYR A 32 -3.82 4.74 1.78
C TYR A 32 -3.38 6.08 1.17
N SER A 33 -2.06 6.33 1.13
CA SER A 33 -1.51 7.54 0.52
C SER A 33 -1.82 7.61 -0.98
N MET A 34 -1.79 6.47 -1.67
CA MET A 34 -2.15 6.36 -3.08
C MET A 34 -3.62 6.68 -3.32
N LEU A 35 -4.54 6.13 -2.52
CA LEU A 35 -5.98 6.41 -2.62
C LEU A 35 -6.26 7.90 -2.40
N LYS A 36 -5.67 8.50 -1.36
CA LYS A 36 -5.82 9.93 -1.05
C LYS A 36 -5.31 10.83 -2.20
N THR A 37 -4.17 10.47 -2.77
CA THR A 37 -3.58 11.22 -3.90
C THR A 37 -4.44 11.05 -5.16
N GLY A 38 -4.95 9.85 -5.40
CA GLY A 38 -5.81 9.55 -6.54
C GLY A 38 -7.15 10.27 -6.51
N THR A 39 -7.79 10.37 -5.35
CA THR A 39 -9.02 11.17 -5.20
C THR A 39 -8.75 12.67 -5.40
N GLY A 40 -7.58 13.15 -4.97
CA GLY A 40 -7.17 14.55 -5.17
C GLY A 40 -6.70 14.88 -6.60
N ALA A 41 -6.53 13.88 -7.46
CA ALA A 41 -6.20 14.08 -8.87
C ALA A 41 -7.42 14.43 -9.73
N VAL A 42 -8.64 14.19 -9.22
CA VAL A 42 -9.88 14.55 -9.90
C VAL A 42 -10.09 16.06 -9.80
N ASP A 43 -10.40 16.68 -10.94
CA ASP A 43 -10.66 18.13 -11.01
C ASP A 43 -11.87 18.52 -10.16
N GLN A 44 -11.75 19.59 -9.39
CA GLN A 44 -12.82 20.11 -8.54
C GLN A 44 -14.09 20.45 -9.33
N GLY A 45 -13.95 20.82 -10.62
CA GLY A 45 -15.07 21.07 -11.52
C GLY A 45 -15.94 19.83 -11.78
N GLN A 46 -15.43 18.61 -11.62
CA GLN A 46 -16.24 17.39 -11.69
C GLN A 46 -17.17 17.28 -10.47
N THR A 47 -16.64 17.63 -9.30
CA THR A 47 -17.42 17.68 -8.06
C THR A 47 -18.47 18.79 -8.13
N GLU A 48 -18.09 20.00 -8.54
CA GLU A 48 -19.03 21.12 -8.69
C GLU A 48 -20.10 20.85 -9.78
N GLY A 49 -19.70 20.24 -10.89
CA GLY A 49 -20.62 19.83 -11.96
C GLY A 49 -21.60 18.74 -11.51
N SER A 50 -21.15 17.79 -10.68
CA SER A 50 -22.04 16.77 -10.11
C SER A 50 -23.11 17.38 -9.19
N TYR A 51 -22.74 18.37 -8.38
CA TYR A 51 -23.71 19.07 -7.54
C TYR A 51 -24.66 19.96 -8.36
N ALA A 52 -24.17 20.60 -9.43
CA ALA A 52 -25.02 21.37 -10.34
C ALA A 52 -26.07 20.50 -11.06
N LEU A 53 -25.78 19.22 -11.29
CA LEU A 53 -26.71 18.24 -11.84
C LEU A 53 -27.67 17.65 -10.78
N GLY A 54 -27.53 18.03 -9.51
CA GLY A 54 -28.41 17.60 -8.42
C GLY A 54 -28.05 16.25 -7.79
N PHE A 55 -26.85 15.72 -8.03
CA PHE A 55 -26.41 14.50 -7.35
C PHE A 55 -26.16 14.73 -5.86
N SER A 56 -26.51 13.74 -5.02
CA SER A 56 -26.10 13.72 -3.62
C SER A 56 -24.60 13.42 -3.47
N ASP A 57 -24.01 13.73 -2.32
CA ASP A 57 -22.57 13.49 -2.05
C ASP A 57 -22.12 12.06 -2.36
N ASN A 58 -22.98 11.08 -2.02
CA ASN A 58 -22.69 9.67 -2.27
C ASN A 58 -22.74 9.35 -3.77
N GLU A 59 -23.72 9.88 -4.49
CA GLU A 59 -23.85 9.66 -5.93
C GLU A 59 -22.70 10.34 -6.68
N ALA A 60 -22.37 11.58 -6.34
CA ALA A 60 -21.21 12.30 -6.86
C ALA A 60 -19.92 11.51 -6.63
N PHE A 61 -19.72 10.98 -5.42
CA PHE A 61 -18.54 10.19 -5.11
C PHE A 61 -18.49 8.88 -5.90
N PHE A 62 -19.52 8.03 -5.81
CA PHE A 62 -19.47 6.68 -6.40
C PHE A 62 -19.63 6.64 -7.92
N LEU A 63 -20.41 7.55 -8.51
CA LEU A 63 -20.67 7.55 -9.96
C LEU A 63 -19.67 8.37 -10.75
N ILE A 64 -19.09 9.42 -10.15
CA ILE A 64 -18.27 10.39 -10.89
C ILE A 64 -16.82 10.38 -10.38
N ILE A 65 -16.61 10.68 -9.10
CA ILE A 65 -15.27 10.92 -8.55
C ILE A 65 -14.45 9.62 -8.43
N LEU A 66 -15.05 8.56 -7.86
CA LEU A 66 -14.40 7.27 -7.63
C LEU A 66 -13.93 6.59 -8.93
N PRO A 67 -14.75 6.43 -9.99
CA PRO A 67 -14.29 5.81 -11.23
C PRO A 67 -13.19 6.61 -11.93
N GLN A 68 -13.24 7.95 -11.86
CA GLN A 68 -12.19 8.82 -12.40
C GLN A 68 -10.89 8.66 -11.61
N ALA A 69 -10.95 8.77 -10.28
CA ALA A 69 -9.80 8.55 -9.40
C ALA A 69 -9.18 7.17 -9.61
N LEU A 70 -9.99 6.12 -9.79
CA LEU A 70 -9.52 4.75 -9.98
C LEU A 70 -8.68 4.60 -11.27
N MET A 71 -9.04 5.30 -12.35
CA MET A 71 -8.25 5.29 -13.59
C MET A 71 -6.85 5.88 -13.39
N HIS A 72 -6.70 6.90 -12.53
CA HIS A 72 -5.41 7.46 -12.15
C HIS A 72 -4.63 6.58 -11.18
N ILE A 73 -5.32 5.90 -10.27
CA ILE A 73 -4.73 5.03 -9.24
C ILE A 73 -4.19 3.73 -9.84
N LEU A 74 -4.90 3.14 -10.80
CA LEU A 74 -4.59 1.82 -11.36
C LEU A 74 -3.14 1.66 -11.89
N PRO A 75 -2.55 2.62 -12.65
CA PRO A 75 -1.16 2.51 -13.08
C PRO A 75 -0.17 2.60 -11.91
N ILE A 76 -0.43 3.46 -10.91
CA ILE A 76 0.41 3.63 -9.72
C ILE A 76 0.40 2.35 -8.88
N PHE A 77 -0.77 1.74 -8.71
CA PHE A 77 -0.95 0.50 -7.97
C PHE A 77 -0.14 -0.66 -8.56
N LYS A 78 -0.07 -0.77 -9.89
CA LYS A 78 0.78 -1.77 -10.55
C LYS A 78 2.26 -1.57 -10.21
N GLY A 79 2.73 -0.33 -10.18
CA GLY A 79 4.10 0.01 -9.79
C GLY A 79 4.41 -0.40 -8.35
N GLU A 80 3.50 -0.09 -7.43
CA GLU A 80 3.65 -0.43 -6.01
C GLU A 80 3.64 -1.94 -5.77
N LEU A 81 2.81 -2.70 -6.49
CA LEU A 81 2.83 -4.16 -6.44
C LEU A 81 4.16 -4.76 -6.91
N VAL A 82 4.72 -4.25 -8.01
CA VAL A 82 6.03 -4.70 -8.49
C VAL A 82 7.13 -4.35 -7.49
N SER A 83 7.06 -3.18 -6.87
CA SER A 83 7.98 -2.77 -5.80
C SER A 83 7.89 -3.70 -4.59
N LEU A 84 6.67 -4.03 -4.15
CA LEU A 84 6.42 -4.97 -3.06
C LEU A 84 7.01 -6.36 -3.36
N LEU A 85 6.81 -6.89 -4.57
CA LEU A 85 7.37 -8.16 -5.00
C LEU A 85 8.90 -8.16 -5.00
N LYS A 86 9.54 -7.05 -5.40
CA LYS A 86 10.99 -6.90 -5.31
C LYS A 86 11.46 -6.87 -3.86
N ALA A 87 10.76 -6.14 -3.00
CA ALA A 87 11.12 -6.03 -1.59
C ALA A 87 10.99 -7.37 -0.85
N THR A 88 9.97 -8.18 -1.16
CA THR A 88 9.80 -9.53 -0.57
C THR A 88 10.83 -10.52 -1.10
N ALA A 89 11.19 -10.46 -2.39
CA ALA A 89 12.24 -11.29 -2.98
C ALA A 89 13.62 -11.01 -2.35
N VAL A 90 13.96 -9.73 -2.14
CA VAL A 90 15.22 -9.33 -1.50
C VAL A 90 15.27 -9.79 -0.04
N VAL A 91 14.19 -9.62 0.72
CA VAL A 91 14.15 -10.10 2.12
C VAL A 91 14.19 -11.62 2.20
N GLY A 92 13.51 -12.34 1.30
CA GLY A 92 13.60 -13.80 1.23
C GLY A 92 15.02 -14.27 0.92
N TYR A 93 15.71 -13.64 -0.02
CA TYR A 93 17.10 -13.96 -0.36
C TYR A 93 18.05 -13.72 0.81
N ILE A 94 17.95 -12.56 1.49
CA ILE A 94 18.77 -12.24 2.66
C ILE A 94 18.48 -13.21 3.82
N ALA A 95 17.21 -13.54 4.07
CA ALA A 95 16.83 -14.48 5.13
C ALA A 95 17.37 -15.90 4.87
N VAL A 96 17.39 -16.36 3.62
CA VAL A 96 17.99 -17.66 3.25
C VAL A 96 19.52 -17.63 3.41
N GLN A 97 20.17 -16.52 3.06
CA GLN A 97 21.61 -16.36 3.28
C GLN A 97 21.97 -16.31 4.77
N ASP A 98 21.19 -15.60 5.59
CA ASP A 98 21.38 -15.57 7.05
C ASP A 98 21.17 -16.96 7.67
N LEU A 99 20.15 -17.71 7.22
CA LEU A 99 19.89 -19.06 7.71
C LEU A 99 21.01 -20.05 7.33
N THR A 100 21.59 -19.87 6.15
CA THR A 100 22.71 -20.69 5.66
C THR A 100 24.01 -20.35 6.40
N ARG A 101 24.27 -19.06 6.68
CA ARG A 101 25.43 -18.62 7.47
C ARG A 101 25.32 -18.93 8.96
N ALA A 102 24.12 -19.10 9.50
CA ALA A 102 23.91 -19.55 10.88
C ALA A 102 24.03 -21.08 11.04
N GLY A 103 24.09 -21.82 9.93
CA GLY A 103 24.25 -23.28 9.90
C GLY A 103 25.70 -23.77 9.73
N ASP A 104 26.64 -22.87 9.40
CA ASP A 104 28.10 -23.07 9.48
C ASP A 104 28.63 -22.53 10.82
#